data_AF-A0A9P6ZHW3-F1
#
_entry.id   AF-A0A9P6ZHW3-F1
#
_cell.length_a   1.000
_cell.length_b   1.000
_cell.length_c   1.000
_cell.angle_alpha   90.00
_cell.angle_beta   90.00
_cell.angle_gamma   90.00
#
_symmetry.space_group_name_H-M   'P 1'
#
loop_
_entity.id
_entity.type
_entity.pdbx_description
1 polymer ?
#
loop_
_entity_poly.entity_id
_entity_poly.type
_entity_poly.pdbx_seq_one_letter_code
_entity_poly.pdbx_strand_id
1 'polypeptide(L)'
;MKEVIKPRGQYRNNDLPVPADSKWVKAFLSTALLWAGSQPNPWEMSESVMADALQEIFNVVYPGVKYKVNPNGAVFAVTQQRLSEWRSNIGSTALAIIVDFFSRIKDAPNAIVAKQLLKNYAFMYEDSDNISRETAYLSVFVLQMIASTHLSAIVDHTDVPALNTDELALGKGMDGVIVLCVVAVRFF
;
A
#
# COMPACT_ATOMS: atom_id res chain seq x y z
N MET A 1 32.80 1.14 0.79
CA MET A 1 32.73 0.85 -0.66
C MET A 1 31.81 1.89 -1.27
N LYS A 2 32.23 2.65 -2.29
CA LYS A 2 31.33 3.62 -2.95
C LYS A 2 30.35 2.83 -3.84
N GLU A 3 29.05 3.03 -3.63
CA GLU A 3 28.00 2.39 -4.41
C GLU A 3 28.12 2.82 -5.88
N VAL A 4 28.16 1.85 -6.81
CA VAL A 4 28.14 2.14 -8.25
C VAL A 4 26.72 2.59 -8.59
N ILE A 5 26.56 3.85 -8.99
CA ILE A 5 25.26 4.41 -9.37
C ILE A 5 24.84 3.83 -10.72
N LYS A 6 23.68 3.19 -10.77
CA LYS A 6 23.08 2.61 -11.98
C LYS A 6 21.71 3.25 -12.23
N PRO A 7 21.15 3.17 -13.46
CA PRO A 7 19.76 3.54 -13.69
C PRO A 7 18.83 2.79 -12.75
N ARG A 8 17.81 3.48 -12.20
CA ARG A 8 16.95 2.94 -11.13
C ARG A 8 16.33 1.58 -11.47
N GLY A 9 15.88 1.39 -12.72
CA GLY A 9 15.30 0.13 -13.20
C GLY A 9 16.27 -1.04 -13.34
N GLN A 10 17.58 -0.83 -13.12
CA GLN A 10 18.60 -1.88 -13.19
C GLN A 10 19.01 -2.42 -11.82
N TYR A 11 18.63 -1.77 -10.72
CA TYR A 11 18.87 -2.32 -9.39
C TYR A 11 18.12 -3.63 -9.19
N ARG A 12 18.80 -4.59 -8.56
CA ARG A 12 18.26 -5.90 -8.19
C ARG A 12 18.55 -6.18 -6.72
N ASN A 13 17.96 -7.24 -6.19
CA ASN A 13 18.18 -7.71 -4.83
C ASN A 13 19.67 -7.93 -4.49
N ASN A 14 20.50 -8.32 -5.47
CA ASN A 14 21.94 -8.53 -5.27
C ASN A 14 22.75 -7.23 -5.11
N ASP A 15 22.15 -6.08 -5.42
CA ASP A 15 22.77 -4.76 -5.21
C ASP A 15 22.50 -4.20 -3.81
N LEU A 16 21.64 -4.85 -3.01
CA LEU A 16 21.32 -4.40 -1.66
C LEU A 16 22.55 -4.50 -0.73
N PRO A 17 22.68 -3.58 0.25
CA PRO A 17 23.76 -3.63 1.25
C PRO A 17 23.56 -4.74 2.28
N VAL A 18 22.45 -5.47 2.21
CA VAL A 18 22.03 -6.55 3.10
C VAL A 18 21.49 -7.71 2.25
N PRO A 19 21.51 -8.96 2.77
CA PRO A 19 20.88 -10.08 2.09
C PRO A 19 19.39 -9.81 1.84
N ALA A 20 18.91 -10.14 0.64
CA ALA A 20 17.49 -10.08 0.29
C ALA A 20 16.72 -11.29 0.87
N ASP A 21 16.83 -11.47 2.18
CA ASP A 21 16.28 -12.61 2.91
C ASP A 21 14.89 -12.29 3.49
N SER A 22 14.43 -13.18 4.38
CA SER A 22 13.16 -12.99 5.08
C SER A 22 13.10 -11.69 5.88
N LYS A 23 14.21 -11.17 6.40
CA LYS A 23 14.24 -9.92 7.16
C LYS A 23 14.06 -8.71 6.25
N TRP A 24 14.65 -8.75 5.05
CA TRP A 24 14.37 -7.73 4.03
C TRP A 24 12.90 -7.70 3.63
N VAL A 25 12.30 -8.86 3.36
CA VAL A 25 10.91 -8.94 2.90
C VAL A 25 9.92 -8.66 4.02
N LYS A 26 10.03 -9.39 5.12
CA LYS A 26 9.01 -9.41 6.19
C LYS A 26 9.13 -8.22 7.13
N ALA A 27 10.34 -7.77 7.47
CA ALA A 27 10.50 -6.62 8.36
C ALA A 27 10.61 -5.32 7.57
N PHE A 28 11.63 -5.18 6.72
CA PHE A 28 11.93 -3.91 6.06
C PHE A 28 10.84 -3.48 5.07
N LEU A 29 10.49 -4.34 4.11
CA LEU A 29 9.48 -3.99 3.09
C LEU A 29 8.08 -3.85 3.67
N SER A 30 7.64 -4.74 4.56
CA SER A 30 6.33 -4.61 5.22
C SER A 30 6.20 -3.31 6.00
N THR A 31 7.25 -2.87 6.71
CA THR A 31 7.25 -1.58 7.41
C THR A 31 7.21 -0.40 6.43
N ALA A 32 7.94 -0.50 5.31
CA ALA A 32 7.90 0.52 4.28
C ALA A 32 6.50 0.65 3.63
N LEU A 33 5.80 -0.47 3.44
CA LEU A 33 4.42 -0.48 2.94
C LEU A 33 3.42 0.07 3.95
N LEU A 34 3.60 -0.22 5.25
CA LEU A 34 2.81 0.38 6.32
C LEU A 34 2.94 1.90 6.31
N TRP A 35 4.16 2.42 6.32
CA TRP A 35 4.42 3.85 6.24
C TRP A 35 3.89 4.46 4.93
N ALA A 36 4.03 3.79 3.80
CA ALA A 36 3.49 4.28 2.53
C ALA A 36 1.96 4.38 2.56
N GLY A 37 1.28 3.45 3.23
CA GLY A 37 -0.17 3.44 3.40
C GLY A 37 -0.71 4.63 4.22
N SER A 38 0.13 5.28 5.02
CA SER A 38 -0.25 6.48 5.78
C SER A 38 0.03 7.79 5.05
N GLN A 39 0.66 7.75 3.87
CA GLN A 39 0.98 8.98 3.15
C GLN A 39 -0.28 9.63 2.56
N PRO A 40 -0.41 10.97 2.59
CA PRO A 40 -1.57 11.66 2.02
C PRO A 40 -1.81 11.36 0.54
N ASN A 41 -0.73 11.17 -0.21
CA ASN A 41 -0.77 10.73 -1.60
C ASN A 41 0.22 9.56 -1.80
N PRO A 42 -0.23 8.31 -1.65
CA PRO A 42 0.65 7.14 -1.77
C PRO A 42 1.06 6.84 -3.22
N TRP A 43 0.52 7.58 -4.21
CA TRP A 43 0.98 7.51 -5.60
C TRP A 43 2.25 8.32 -5.82
N GLU A 44 2.31 9.51 -5.22
CA GLU A 44 3.35 10.52 -5.45
C GLU A 44 3.92 10.96 -4.10
N MET A 45 4.97 10.26 -3.68
CA MET A 45 5.76 10.61 -2.50
C MET A 45 7.05 11.30 -2.95
N SER A 46 7.45 12.36 -2.24
CA SER A 46 8.75 12.97 -2.45
C SER A 46 9.86 11.92 -2.22
N GLU A 47 10.84 11.87 -3.12
CA GLU A 47 11.97 10.95 -2.98
C GLU A 47 12.78 11.22 -1.71
N SER A 48 12.87 12.48 -1.27
CA SER A 48 13.56 12.82 -0.02
C SER A 48 12.81 12.26 1.19
N VAL A 49 11.49 12.46 1.23
CA VAL A 49 10.61 12.00 2.31
C VAL A 49 10.64 10.47 2.41
N MET A 50 10.56 9.79 1.27
CA MET A 50 10.68 8.33 1.23
C MET A 50 12.09 7.88 1.63
N ALA A 51 13.15 8.53 1.17
CA ALA A 51 14.52 8.16 1.56
C ALA A 51 14.76 8.31 3.07
N ASP A 52 14.21 9.37 3.69
CA ASP A 52 14.30 9.59 5.13
C ASP A 52 13.51 8.53 5.91
N ALA A 53 12.27 8.22 5.50
CA ALA A 53 11.50 7.14 6.12
C ALA A 53 12.19 5.77 5.99
N LEU A 54 12.69 5.44 4.80
CA LEU A 54 13.45 4.22 4.58
C LEU A 54 14.74 4.19 5.40
N GLN A 55 15.37 5.34 5.68
CA GLN A 55 16.54 5.41 6.56
C GLN A 55 16.17 5.02 7.99
N GLU A 56 15.07 5.56 8.53
CA GLU A 56 14.61 5.22 9.89
C GLU A 56 14.29 3.73 10.00
N ILE A 57 13.59 3.18 9.00
CA ILE A 57 13.29 1.73 8.94
C ILE A 57 14.60 0.93 8.84
N PHE A 58 15.55 1.36 8.01
CA PHE A 58 16.82 0.65 7.83
C PHE A 58 17.63 0.60 9.13
N ASN A 59 17.68 1.71 9.86
CA ASN A 59 18.40 1.81 11.13
C ASN A 59 17.83 0.85 12.19
N VAL A 60 16.51 0.73 12.26
CA VAL A 60 15.84 -0.17 13.21
C VAL A 60 15.98 -1.63 12.80
N VAL A 61 15.76 -1.95 11.53
CA VAL A 61 15.84 -3.33 11.06
C VAL A 61 17.29 -3.82 11.03
N TYR A 62 18.27 -2.96 10.72
CA TYR A 62 19.69 -3.31 10.56
C TYR A 62 20.64 -2.41 11.39
N PRO A 63 20.54 -2.40 12.72
CA PRO A 63 21.29 -1.46 13.58
C PRO A 63 22.82 -1.62 13.50
N GLY A 64 23.31 -2.78 13.06
CA GLY A 64 24.74 -3.05 12.86
C GLY A 64 25.30 -2.66 11.50
N VAL A 65 24.46 -2.24 10.55
CA VAL A 65 24.86 -1.99 9.16
C VAL A 65 24.95 -0.49 8.91
N LYS A 66 26.19 0.01 8.74
CA LYS A 66 26.41 1.42 8.39
C LYS A 66 26.07 1.66 6.92
N TYR A 67 24.86 2.15 6.66
CA TYR A 67 24.38 2.49 5.32
C TYR A 67 23.52 3.76 5.35
N LYS A 68 23.72 4.63 4.35
CA LYS A 68 22.87 5.81 4.13
C LYS A 68 21.99 5.54 2.92
N VAL A 69 20.67 5.50 3.12
CA VAL A 69 19.69 5.39 2.05
C VAL A 69 19.79 6.62 1.15
N ASN A 70 19.88 6.36 -0.15
CA ASN A 70 20.00 7.37 -1.20
C ASN A 70 18.88 7.14 -2.23
N PRO A 71 18.15 8.18 -2.69
CA PRO A 71 17.18 8.09 -3.79
C PRO A 71 17.69 7.40 -5.07
N ASN A 72 19.01 7.43 -5.28
CA ASN A 72 19.70 6.79 -6.41
C ASN A 72 20.35 5.45 -6.07
N GLY A 73 20.14 4.92 -4.86
CA GLY A 73 20.74 3.67 -4.37
C GLY A 73 19.79 2.48 -4.41
N ALA A 74 20.35 1.30 -4.13
CA ALA A 74 19.65 0.02 -4.26
C ALA A 74 18.44 -0.11 -3.32
N VAL A 75 18.59 0.29 -2.05
CA VAL A 75 17.50 0.22 -1.05
C VAL A 75 16.28 1.00 -1.52
N PHE A 76 16.49 2.22 -2.02
CA PHE A 76 15.41 3.06 -2.53
C PHE A 76 14.78 2.45 -3.79
N ALA A 77 15.61 2.06 -4.76
CA ALA A 77 15.15 1.54 -6.05
C ALA A 77 14.32 0.25 -5.90
N VAL A 78 14.81 -0.71 -5.12
CA VAL A 78 14.11 -1.98 -4.88
C VAL A 78 12.82 -1.74 -4.10
N THR A 79 12.81 -0.85 -3.12
CA THR A 79 11.60 -0.52 -2.35
C THR A 79 10.56 0.20 -3.20
N GLN A 80 10.99 1.15 -4.06
CA GLN A 80 10.12 1.82 -5.02
C GLN A 80 9.45 0.81 -5.97
N GLN A 81 10.20 -0.20 -6.42
CA GLN A 81 9.64 -1.27 -7.23
C GLN A 81 8.55 -2.03 -6.44
N ARG A 82 8.81 -2.39 -5.18
CA ARG A 82 7.83 -3.08 -4.32
C ARG A 82 6.58 -2.24 -4.06
N LEU A 83 6.71 -0.92 -3.90
CA LEU A 83 5.59 0.00 -3.79
C LEU A 83 4.73 0.02 -5.06
N SER A 84 5.35 0.05 -6.24
CA SER A 84 4.63 -0.02 -7.51
C SER A 84 3.86 -1.33 -7.67
N GLU A 85 4.46 -2.44 -7.25
CA GLU A 85 3.80 -3.77 -7.28
C GLU A 85 2.65 -3.85 -6.27
N TRP A 86 2.83 -3.33 -5.06
CA TRP A 86 1.76 -3.24 -4.06
C TRP A 86 0.57 -2.42 -4.56
N ARG A 87 0.80 -1.25 -5.17
CA ARG A 87 -0.26 -0.43 -5.80
C ARG A 87 -0.96 -1.17 -6.95
N SER A 88 -0.20 -1.90 -7.76
CA SER A 88 -0.75 -2.71 -8.86
C SER A 88 -1.60 -3.88 -8.34
N ASN A 89 -1.20 -4.47 -7.21
CA ASN A 89 -1.97 -5.53 -6.53
C ASN A 89 -3.32 -5.00 -6.02
N ILE A 90 -3.37 -3.76 -5.51
CA ILE A 90 -4.61 -3.09 -5.11
C ILE A 90 -5.58 -2.99 -6.31
N GLY A 91 -5.09 -2.48 -7.46
CA GLY A 91 -5.93 -2.33 -8.65
C GLY A 91 -6.44 -3.66 -9.23
N SER A 92 -5.56 -4.67 -9.31
CA SER A 92 -5.96 -6.00 -9.80
C SER A 92 -6.92 -6.72 -8.85
N THR A 93 -6.75 -6.54 -7.54
CA THR A 93 -7.69 -7.07 -6.55
C THR A 93 -9.06 -6.39 -6.65
N ALA A 94 -9.11 -5.06 -6.83
CA ALA A 94 -10.36 -4.34 -7.04
C ALA A 94 -11.14 -4.90 -8.24
N LEU A 95 -10.46 -5.12 -9.37
CA LEU A 95 -11.06 -5.74 -10.56
C LEU A 95 -11.62 -7.13 -10.24
N ALA A 96 -10.85 -7.98 -9.56
CA ALA A 96 -11.29 -9.32 -9.20
C ALA A 96 -12.54 -9.31 -8.32
N ILE A 97 -12.59 -8.42 -7.32
CA ILE A 97 -13.75 -8.27 -6.43
C ILE A 97 -14.98 -7.80 -7.20
N ILE A 98 -14.85 -6.79 -8.07
CA ILE A 98 -15.97 -6.25 -8.83
C ILE A 98 -16.49 -7.26 -9.85
N VAL A 99 -15.61 -8.02 -10.51
CA VAL A 99 -16.00 -9.11 -11.41
C VAL A 99 -16.75 -10.21 -10.67
N ASP A 100 -16.26 -10.63 -9.50
CA ASP A 100 -16.96 -11.62 -8.66
C ASP A 100 -18.34 -11.10 -8.23
N PHE A 101 -18.43 -9.85 -7.78
CA PHE A 101 -19.69 -9.21 -7.41
C PHE A 101 -20.71 -9.21 -8.56
N PHE A 102 -20.31 -8.74 -9.75
CA PHE A 102 -21.22 -8.74 -10.91
C PHE A 102 -21.62 -10.14 -11.36
N SER A 103 -20.75 -11.14 -11.23
CA SER A 103 -21.09 -12.52 -11.58
C SER A 103 -22.22 -13.12 -10.74
N ARG A 104 -22.46 -12.56 -9.55
CA ARG A 104 -23.49 -13.01 -8.61
C ARG A 104 -24.85 -12.34 -8.85
N ILE A 105 -24.90 -11.23 -9.60
CA ILE A 105 -26.14 -10.52 -9.91
C ILE A 105 -26.74 -11.10 -11.18
N LYS A 106 -27.86 -11.82 -11.04
CA LYS A 106 -28.54 -12.48 -12.16
C LYS A 106 -29.67 -11.66 -12.78
N ASP A 107 -30.24 -10.75 -11.99
CA ASP A 107 -31.53 -10.12 -12.31
C ASP A 107 -31.41 -8.66 -12.79
N ALA A 108 -30.19 -8.13 -12.92
CA ALA A 108 -29.95 -6.76 -13.37
C ALA A 108 -28.72 -6.66 -14.28
N PRO A 109 -28.78 -5.87 -15.38
CA PRO A 109 -27.60 -5.58 -16.19
C PRO A 109 -26.50 -4.87 -15.39
N ASN A 110 -25.25 -5.31 -15.52
CA ASN A 110 -24.09 -4.74 -14.82
C ASN A 110 -24.00 -3.20 -14.94
N ALA A 111 -24.30 -2.65 -16.12
CA ALA A 111 -24.26 -1.21 -16.36
C ALA A 111 -25.26 -0.41 -15.51
N ILE A 112 -26.40 -1.00 -15.14
CA ILE A 112 -27.39 -0.35 -14.27
C ILE A 112 -26.89 -0.36 -12.82
N VAL A 113 -26.42 -1.52 -12.36
CA VAL A 113 -25.88 -1.69 -11.01
C VAL A 113 -24.64 -0.82 -10.80
N ALA A 114 -23.72 -0.76 -11.75
CA ALA A 114 -22.55 0.11 -11.69
C ALA A 114 -22.95 1.59 -11.53
N LYS A 115 -23.93 2.07 -12.31
CA LYS A 115 -24.45 3.44 -12.17
C LYS A 115 -25.07 3.71 -10.80
N GLN A 116 -25.75 2.72 -10.21
CA GLN A 116 -26.32 2.85 -8.86
C GLN A 116 -25.22 2.92 -7.80
N LEU A 117 -24.22 2.03 -7.89
CA LEU A 117 -23.07 2.01 -6.99
C LEU A 117 -22.26 3.31 -7.05
N LEU A 118 -22.08 3.89 -8.24
CA LEU A 118 -21.39 5.17 -8.42
C LEU A 118 -22.19 6.38 -7.93
N LYS A 119 -23.52 6.28 -7.91
CA LYS A 119 -24.39 7.36 -7.42
C LYS A 119 -24.10 7.59 -5.94
N ASN A 120 -23.76 8.83 -5.58
CA ASN A 120 -23.40 9.23 -4.21
C ASN A 120 -22.27 8.38 -3.59
N TYR A 121 -21.45 7.73 -4.42
CA TYR A 121 -20.43 6.78 -3.98
C TYR A 121 -20.97 5.65 -3.09
N ALA A 122 -22.17 5.15 -3.38
CA ALA A 122 -22.82 4.09 -2.61
C ALA A 122 -21.93 2.84 -2.40
N PHE A 123 -21.03 2.54 -3.34
CA PHE A 123 -20.03 1.46 -3.19
C PHE A 123 -19.07 1.63 -2.00
N MET A 124 -18.99 2.80 -1.38
CA MET A 124 -18.11 3.06 -0.24
C MET A 124 -18.76 2.75 1.10
N TYR A 125 -20.09 2.65 1.16
CA TYR A 125 -20.84 2.54 2.40
C TYR A 125 -21.18 1.08 2.70
N GLU A 126 -21.30 0.74 3.98
CA GLU A 126 -21.75 -0.59 4.43
C GLU A 126 -23.12 -0.95 3.84
N ASP A 127 -24.04 0.01 3.89
CA ASP A 127 -25.36 -0.06 3.29
C ASP A 127 -25.47 0.99 2.18
N SER A 128 -25.57 0.52 0.94
CA SER A 128 -25.67 1.39 -0.24
C SER A 128 -27.00 2.15 -0.32
N ASP A 129 -28.02 1.69 0.38
CA ASP A 129 -29.35 2.31 0.40
C ASP A 129 -29.52 3.29 1.57
N ASN A 130 -28.72 3.12 2.63
CA ASN A 130 -28.72 3.97 3.83
C ASN A 130 -27.35 4.60 4.10
N ILE A 131 -27.02 5.62 3.31
CA ILE A 131 -25.74 6.33 3.38
C ILE A 131 -25.63 7.14 4.68
N SER A 132 -24.65 6.80 5.52
CA SER A 132 -24.31 7.51 6.76
C SER A 132 -22.81 7.77 6.84
N ARG A 133 -22.38 8.81 7.55
CA ARG A 133 -20.94 9.11 7.71
C ARG A 133 -20.25 8.05 8.55
N GLU A 134 -20.96 7.48 9.50
CA GLU A 134 -20.50 6.45 10.43
C GLU A 134 -20.22 5.12 9.70
N THR A 135 -20.89 4.87 8.58
CA THR A 135 -20.72 3.66 7.76
C THR A 135 -19.86 3.89 6.51
N ALA A 136 -19.27 5.07 6.36
CA ALA A 136 -18.38 5.37 5.25
C ALA A 136 -17.14 4.48 5.28
N TYR A 137 -16.70 4.02 4.11
CA TYR A 137 -15.55 3.13 3.91
C TYR A 137 -15.71 1.71 4.48
N LEU A 138 -16.90 1.36 4.98
CA LEU A 138 -17.19 0.03 5.53
C LEU A 138 -17.85 -0.91 4.51
N SER A 139 -17.88 -0.55 3.23
CA SER A 139 -18.39 -1.46 2.21
C SER A 139 -17.55 -2.73 2.12
N VAL A 140 -18.19 -3.82 1.71
CA VAL A 140 -17.51 -5.10 1.47
C VAL A 140 -16.34 -4.94 0.47
N PHE A 141 -16.48 -4.05 -0.52
CA PHE A 141 -15.43 -3.76 -1.49
C PHE A 141 -14.18 -3.18 -0.83
N VAL A 142 -14.35 -2.14 0.00
CA VAL A 142 -13.22 -1.45 0.66
C VAL A 142 -12.59 -2.36 1.70
N LEU A 143 -13.40 -2.99 2.56
CA LEU A 143 -12.90 -3.87 3.62
C LEU A 143 -12.15 -5.08 3.07
N GLN A 144 -12.69 -5.75 2.04
CA GLN A 144 -12.04 -6.90 1.43
C GLN A 144 -10.72 -6.52 0.78
N MET A 145 -10.65 -5.37 0.12
CA MET A 145 -9.40 -4.87 -0.45
C MET A 145 -8.34 -4.56 0.59
N ILE A 146 -8.69 -3.83 1.66
CA ILE A 146 -7.75 -3.51 2.75
C ILE A 146 -7.19 -4.80 3.35
N ALA A 147 -8.06 -5.77 3.62
CA ALA A 147 -7.66 -7.06 4.18
C ALA A 147 -6.73 -7.86 3.25
N SER A 148 -7.08 -8.00 1.97
CA SER A 148 -6.36 -8.88 1.06
C SER A 148 -5.06 -8.27 0.51
N THR A 149 -4.95 -6.94 0.46
CA THR A 149 -3.81 -6.27 -0.21
C THR A 149 -2.89 -5.51 0.73
N HIS A 150 -3.43 -4.86 1.76
CA HIS A 150 -2.62 -4.04 2.66
C HIS A 150 -2.28 -4.77 3.93
N LEU A 151 -3.28 -5.26 4.69
CA LEU A 151 -3.05 -5.98 5.94
C LEU A 151 -2.17 -7.22 5.74
N SER A 152 -2.39 -7.96 4.65
CA SER A 152 -1.54 -9.09 4.27
C SER A 152 -0.08 -8.70 3.97
N ALA A 153 0.16 -7.50 3.44
CA ALA A 153 1.48 -7.00 3.08
C ALA A 153 2.27 -6.44 4.27
N ILE A 154 1.58 -5.99 5.32
CA ILE A 154 2.18 -5.34 6.49
C ILE A 154 2.22 -6.24 7.74
N VAL A 155 1.76 -7.49 7.65
CA VAL A 155 1.57 -8.38 8.82
C VAL A 155 2.84 -8.55 9.66
N ASP A 156 4.01 -8.54 9.04
CA ASP A 156 5.31 -8.74 9.70
C ASP A 156 6.08 -7.42 9.94
N HIS A 157 5.42 -6.26 9.87
CA HIS A 157 6.07 -4.96 10.07
C HIS A 157 6.80 -4.87 11.42
N THR A 158 7.78 -3.99 11.48
CA THR A 158 8.60 -3.71 12.65
C THR A 158 8.24 -2.35 13.22
N ASP A 159 8.23 -2.25 14.55
CA ASP A 159 8.07 -0.96 15.22
C ASP A 159 9.29 -0.06 14.98
N VAL A 160 9.03 1.10 14.37
CA VAL A 160 9.95 2.20 14.09
C VAL A 160 9.34 3.44 14.76
N PRO A 161 9.74 3.75 16.02
CA PRO A 161 9.14 4.84 16.79
C PRO A 161 9.19 6.20 16.10
N ALA A 162 10.25 6.48 15.33
CA ALA A 162 10.40 7.71 14.57
C ALA A 162 9.30 7.95 13.52
N LEU A 163 8.60 6.88 13.11
CA LEU A 163 7.52 6.90 12.13
C LEU A 163 6.14 6.59 12.75
N ASN A 164 6.05 6.44 14.08
CA ASN A 164 4.83 6.07 14.80
C ASN A 164 4.15 4.80 14.25
N THR A 165 4.91 3.81 13.82
CA THR A 165 4.38 2.61 13.15
C THR A 165 3.36 1.84 13.98
N ASP A 166 3.49 1.81 15.31
CA ASP A 166 2.49 1.19 16.18
C ASP A 166 1.11 1.86 16.03
N GLU A 167 1.07 3.20 15.97
CA GLU A 167 -0.18 3.91 15.75
C GLU A 167 -0.71 3.69 14.33
N LEU A 168 0.18 3.66 13.32
CA LEU A 168 -0.20 3.37 11.94
C LEU A 168 -0.81 1.96 11.81
N ALA A 169 -0.22 0.96 12.47
CA ALA A 169 -0.69 -0.42 12.46
C ALA A 169 -2.08 -0.56 13.12
N LEU A 170 -2.41 0.33 14.06
CA LEU A 170 -3.76 0.45 14.64
C LEU A 170 -4.74 1.25 13.77
N GLY A 171 -4.31 1.68 12.57
CA GLY A 171 -5.14 2.39 11.61
C GLY A 171 -5.09 3.92 11.71
N LYS A 172 -4.33 4.49 12.65
CA LYS A 172 -4.26 5.94 12.82
C LYS A 172 -3.52 6.58 11.64
N GLY A 173 -4.16 7.54 10.97
CA GLY A 173 -3.55 8.24 9.83
C GLY A 173 -3.42 7.39 8.57
N MET A 174 -4.16 6.28 8.45
CA MET A 174 -4.15 5.38 7.30
C MET A 174 -5.09 5.83 6.18
N ASP A 175 -5.33 7.14 6.06
CA ASP A 175 -6.20 7.71 5.02
C ASP A 175 -5.69 7.39 3.61
N GLY A 176 -4.37 7.30 3.43
CA GLY A 176 -3.74 6.99 2.15
C GLY A 176 -4.19 5.65 1.57
N VAL A 177 -4.17 4.57 2.36
CA VAL A 177 -4.62 3.25 1.90
C VAL A 177 -6.12 3.18 1.69
N ILE A 178 -6.91 3.89 2.50
CA ILE A 178 -8.36 3.99 2.30
C ILE A 178 -8.65 4.64 0.95
N VAL A 179 -7.99 5.78 0.67
CA VAL A 179 -8.11 6.49 -0.61
C VAL A 179 -7.67 5.60 -1.78
N LEU A 180 -6.56 4.85 -1.64
CA LEU A 180 -6.12 3.90 -2.67
C LEU A 180 -7.22 2.88 -3.02
N CYS A 181 -7.82 2.26 -2.01
CA CYS A 181 -8.84 1.24 -2.23
C CYS A 181 -10.10 1.83 -2.85
N VAL A 182 -10.56 2.98 -2.35
CA VAL A 182 -11.73 3.69 -2.88
C VAL A 182 -11.54 4.10 -4.33
N VAL A 183 -10.38 4.68 -4.65
CA VAL A 183 -10.05 5.12 -6.01
C VAL A 183 -9.99 3.91 -6.95
N ALA A 184 -9.40 2.80 -6.53
CA ALA A 184 -9.33 1.59 -7.33
C ALA A 184 -10.71 1.01 -7.66
N VAL A 185 -11.65 0.98 -6.71
CA VAL A 185 -13.03 0.51 -6.96
C VAL A 185 -13.78 1.42 -7.92
N ARG A 186 -13.60 2.74 -7.78
CA ARG A 186 -14.32 3.76 -8.57
C ARG A 186 -14.10 3.63 -10.09
N PHE A 187 -13.00 3.01 -10.53
CA PHE A 187 -12.67 2.88 -11.95
C PHE A 187 -13.38 1.74 -12.69
N PHE A 188 -14.21 0.93 -12.00
CA PHE A 188 -14.96 -0.19 -12.56
C PHE A 188 -16.48 0.03 -12.46
#